data_AF-A0A7K4CDP9-F1
#
_entry.id   AF-A0A7K4CDP9-F1
#
_cell.length_a   1.000
_cell.length_b   1.000
_cell.length_c   1.000
_cell.angle_alpha   90.00
_cell.angle_beta   90.00
_cell.angle_gamma   90.00
#
_symmetry.space_group_name_H-M   'P 1'
#
loop_
_entity.id
_entity.type
_entity.pdbx_description
1 polymer ?
#
loop_
_entity_poly.entity_id
_entity_poly.type
_entity_poly.pdbx_seq_one_letter_code
_entity_poly.pdbx_strand_id
1 'polypeptide(L)'
;MVTLTDIDPQDTTKFRLIGKSVLSYRFIIPHSENLFVGDILKITDTSKQYAFYAKVIDLVHESNFSDEKWDTRPFSEHFYGLGEDVFIGVEAVPLGFVDENGIFKKPRTVPTKFSEVTVPGAEDFGFLTKVMGDIEVGVMRTGQGVLKDVPVKIHSKVLPQHMGVFATTGMGKSNFMKTFCASCMQMQKFGLLVVDPHGEYVRGGQSSTGERTLGLVHYSAGMDGLSVFTISESDRKKYNLNSLWLDYDDFRMTDLALLYDLSQAQRDFIESLEEFAGRDIIPFFLTANVELLPDQVRAGTYTGPFPAIAERLGSFHPGTLSVIQRRIRNIVSGNRKFFREAGSCVGEIIRFLHDNRVVLIDIPRMGERSELFVLSMITRRIMQAHRKSAEEFGVEDETTEQKKVLITIEEAQRV
;
A
#
# COMPACT_ATOMS: atom_id res chain seq x y z
N MET A 1 -44.78 -50.10 13.80
CA MET A 1 -43.58 -50.05 12.94
C MET A 1 -43.66 -48.77 12.16
N VAL A 2 -42.99 -47.74 12.65
CA VAL A 2 -42.72 -46.52 11.88
C VAL A 2 -41.26 -46.65 11.52
N THR A 3 -40.99 -46.88 10.24
CA THR A 3 -39.65 -46.85 9.66
C THR A 3 -39.17 -45.41 9.75
N LEU A 4 -38.36 -45.12 10.77
CA LEU A 4 -37.45 -43.99 10.77
C LEU A 4 -36.37 -44.33 9.74
N THR A 5 -36.42 -43.70 8.58
CA THR A 5 -35.27 -43.65 7.68
C THR A 5 -34.25 -42.73 8.30
N ASP A 6 -33.13 -43.31 8.69
CA ASP A 6 -31.92 -42.61 9.11
C ASP A 6 -31.50 -41.60 8.01
N ILE A 7 -31.07 -40.42 8.42
CA ILE A 7 -30.69 -39.32 7.54
C ILE A 7 -29.42 -39.76 6.82
N ASP A 8 -29.51 -40.09 5.53
CA ASP A 8 -28.33 -40.41 4.73
C ASP A 8 -27.43 -39.16 4.60
N PRO A 9 -26.23 -39.12 5.22
CA PRO A 9 -25.28 -38.03 5.05
C PRO A 9 -24.69 -37.99 3.63
N GLN A 10 -24.98 -38.97 2.78
CA GLN A 10 -24.59 -39.00 1.36
C GLN A 10 -25.61 -38.34 0.43
N ASP A 11 -26.75 -37.85 0.94
CA ASP A 11 -27.80 -37.26 0.12
C ASP A 11 -27.46 -35.80 -0.29
N THR A 12 -26.83 -35.67 -1.46
CA THR A 12 -26.49 -34.39 -2.13
C THR A 12 -27.70 -33.51 -2.44
N THR A 13 -28.94 -34.02 -2.30
CA THR A 13 -30.16 -33.24 -2.52
C THR A 13 -30.44 -32.19 -1.44
N LYS A 14 -29.63 -32.10 -0.38
CA LYS A 14 -29.83 -31.15 0.73
C LYS A 14 -29.07 -29.83 0.58
N PHE A 15 -28.09 -29.74 -0.33
CA PHE A 15 -27.43 -28.49 -0.74
C PHE A 15 -28.11 -27.87 -1.96
N ARG A 16 -29.26 -27.20 -1.77
CA ARG A 16 -30.10 -26.78 -2.91
C ARG A 16 -30.41 -25.29 -2.93
N LEU A 17 -30.15 -24.66 -4.07
CA LEU A 17 -30.56 -23.29 -4.35
C LEU A 17 -32.11 -23.15 -4.42
N ILE A 18 -32.65 -22.31 -3.55
CA ILE A 18 -34.07 -21.92 -3.43
C ILE A 18 -34.32 -20.53 -4.06
N GLY A 19 -33.28 -19.72 -4.22
CA GLY A 19 -33.34 -18.32 -4.67
C GLY A 19 -33.96 -18.10 -6.07
N LYS A 20 -34.64 -16.96 -6.24
CA LYS A 20 -35.36 -16.55 -7.46
C LYS A 20 -34.73 -15.35 -8.18
N SER A 21 -33.62 -14.79 -7.67
CA SER A 21 -33.06 -13.50 -8.08
C SER A 21 -31.59 -13.59 -8.48
N VAL A 22 -31.16 -12.71 -9.40
CA VAL A 22 -29.75 -12.52 -9.77
C VAL A 22 -29.00 -11.69 -8.71
N LEU A 23 -29.71 -11.03 -7.80
CA LEU A 23 -29.13 -10.15 -6.78
C LEU A 23 -28.81 -10.87 -5.46
N SER A 24 -29.51 -11.97 -5.18
CA SER A 24 -29.32 -12.76 -3.97
C SER A 24 -29.65 -14.22 -4.23
N TYR A 25 -28.79 -15.09 -3.73
CA TYR A 25 -28.99 -16.52 -3.70
C TYR A 25 -29.38 -16.93 -2.30
N ARG A 26 -30.29 -17.90 -2.22
CA ARG A 26 -30.74 -18.50 -0.97
C ARG A 26 -30.74 -20.00 -1.10
N PHE A 27 -30.25 -20.70 -0.10
CA PHE A 27 -30.25 -22.16 -0.01
C PHE A 27 -30.34 -22.55 1.46
N ILE A 28 -30.57 -23.83 1.73
CA ILE A 28 -30.62 -24.39 3.07
C ILE A 28 -29.47 -25.35 3.26
N ILE A 29 -29.02 -25.49 4.51
CA ILE A 29 -28.05 -26.49 4.95
C ILE A 29 -28.57 -27.14 6.25
N PRO A 30 -28.15 -28.37 6.57
CA PRO A 30 -28.45 -28.98 7.88
C PRO A 30 -28.05 -28.05 9.04
N HIS A 31 -28.82 -28.07 10.12
CA HIS A 31 -28.56 -27.20 11.28
C HIS A 31 -27.24 -27.49 12.02
N SER A 32 -26.64 -28.66 11.76
CA SER A 32 -25.36 -29.09 12.32
C SER A 32 -24.16 -28.75 11.44
N GLU A 33 -24.36 -28.22 10.23
CA GLU A 33 -23.27 -27.87 9.32
C GLU A 33 -22.52 -26.60 9.77
N ASN A 34 -21.22 -26.60 9.51
CA ASN A 34 -20.36 -25.45 9.82
C ASN A 34 -20.16 -24.59 8.57
N LEU A 35 -20.89 -23.49 8.50
CA LEU A 35 -20.74 -22.46 7.47
C LEU A 35 -20.58 -21.09 8.16
N PHE A 36 -19.77 -20.21 7.58
CA PHE A 36 -19.47 -18.90 8.16
C PHE A 36 -19.85 -17.75 7.22
N VAL A 37 -20.23 -16.62 7.81
CA VAL A 37 -20.37 -15.37 7.05
C VAL A 37 -19.03 -15.02 6.38
N GLY A 38 -19.10 -14.72 5.08
CA GLY A 38 -17.93 -14.46 4.24
C GLY A 38 -17.40 -15.70 3.50
N ASP A 39 -17.93 -16.89 3.75
CA ASP A 39 -17.58 -18.06 2.93
C ASP A 39 -18.00 -17.87 1.48
N ILE A 40 -17.11 -18.25 0.56
CA ILE A 40 -17.40 -18.32 -0.86
C ILE A 40 -17.87 -19.75 -1.15
N LEU A 41 -18.98 -19.86 -1.87
CA LEU A 41 -19.59 -21.12 -2.25
C LEU A 41 -19.66 -21.24 -3.76
N LYS A 42 -19.54 -22.47 -4.24
CA LYS A 42 -19.68 -22.83 -5.65
C LYS A 42 -21.03 -23.51 -5.85
N ILE A 43 -21.80 -23.03 -6.82
CA ILE A 43 -23.04 -23.66 -7.27
C ILE A 43 -22.80 -24.26 -8.65
N THR A 44 -22.89 -25.59 -8.75
CA THR A 44 -22.67 -26.33 -10.00
C THR A 44 -24.00 -26.52 -10.73
N ASP A 45 -24.14 -25.87 -11.88
CA ASP A 45 -25.31 -26.00 -12.75
C ASP A 45 -24.98 -26.92 -13.93
N THR A 46 -25.32 -28.20 -13.80
CA THR A 46 -25.10 -29.22 -14.83
C THR A 46 -25.96 -28.99 -16.09
N SER A 47 -27.11 -28.33 -15.95
CA SER A 47 -28.01 -28.05 -17.08
C SER A 47 -27.45 -26.96 -17.98
N LYS A 48 -26.81 -25.94 -17.39
CA LYS A 48 -26.15 -24.86 -18.12
C LYS A 48 -24.66 -25.10 -18.38
N GLN A 49 -24.07 -26.10 -17.72
CA GLN A 49 -22.63 -26.32 -17.66
C GLN A 49 -21.88 -25.11 -17.08
N TYR A 50 -22.51 -24.40 -16.12
CA TYR A 50 -21.94 -23.22 -15.48
C TYR A 50 -21.57 -23.51 -14.02
N ALA A 51 -20.56 -22.82 -13.51
CA ALA A 51 -20.23 -22.79 -12.08
C ALA A 51 -20.43 -21.36 -11.55
N PHE A 52 -21.40 -21.16 -10.66
CA PHE A 52 -21.64 -19.86 -10.04
C PHE A 52 -20.90 -19.75 -8.71
N TYR A 53 -20.48 -18.54 -8.35
CA TYR A 53 -19.82 -18.26 -7.08
C TYR A 53 -20.63 -17.22 -6.32
N ALA A 54 -20.84 -17.46 -5.04
CA ALA A 54 -21.56 -16.55 -4.16
C ALA A 54 -20.89 -16.46 -2.79
N LYS A 55 -20.97 -15.29 -2.16
CA LYS A 55 -20.42 -15.06 -0.82
C LYS A 55 -21.55 -15.04 0.20
N VAL A 56 -21.45 -15.87 1.23
CA VAL A 56 -22.38 -15.89 2.37
C VAL A 56 -22.36 -14.52 3.06
N ILE A 57 -23.53 -13.95 3.26
CA ILE A 57 -23.73 -12.68 3.97
C ILE A 57 -24.49 -12.85 5.28
N ASP A 58 -25.34 -13.87 5.39
CA ASP A 58 -26.14 -14.13 6.58
C ASP A 58 -26.51 -15.61 6.73
N LEU A 59 -26.79 -16.01 7.98
CA LEU A 59 -27.18 -17.36 8.39
C LEU A 59 -28.33 -17.25 9.38
N VAL A 60 -29.46 -17.89 9.06
CA VAL A 60 -30.69 -17.78 9.84
C VAL A 60 -31.19 -19.18 10.18
N HIS A 61 -31.57 -19.43 11.43
CA HIS A 61 -32.26 -20.67 11.78
C HIS A 61 -33.69 -20.64 11.24
N GLU A 62 -34.05 -21.66 10.48
CA GLU A 62 -35.35 -21.81 9.87
C GLU A 62 -35.92 -23.19 10.17
N SER A 63 -37.23 -23.32 10.03
CA SER A 63 -37.91 -24.59 10.22
C SER A 63 -39.07 -24.74 9.23
N ASN A 64 -39.51 -25.99 9.07
CA ASN A 64 -40.73 -26.30 8.31
C ASN A 64 -42.01 -26.08 9.14
N PHE A 65 -41.90 -25.63 10.39
CA PHE A 65 -43.05 -25.32 11.23
C PHE A 65 -43.78 -24.08 10.71
N SER A 66 -45.12 -24.12 10.75
CA SER A 66 -45.95 -22.96 10.42
C SER A 66 -45.86 -21.82 11.44
N ASP A 67 -45.30 -22.09 12.63
CA ASP A 67 -45.13 -21.10 13.70
C ASP A 67 -43.75 -20.44 13.61
N GLU A 68 -43.74 -19.13 13.36
CA GLU A 68 -42.51 -18.32 13.32
C GLU A 68 -41.77 -18.28 14.67
N LYS A 69 -42.44 -18.59 15.79
CA LYS A 69 -41.86 -18.57 17.15
C LYS A 69 -41.59 -19.98 17.71
N TRP A 70 -41.41 -20.95 16.82
CA TRP A 70 -41.15 -22.35 17.18
C TRP A 70 -39.98 -22.49 18.19
N ASP A 71 -39.01 -21.59 18.13
CA ASP A 71 -37.79 -21.52 18.94
C ASP A 71 -38.00 -20.95 20.36
N THR A 72 -39.11 -20.24 20.62
CA THR A 72 -39.40 -19.65 21.94
C THR A 72 -40.11 -20.59 22.91
N ARG A 73 -40.41 -21.82 22.49
CA ARG A 73 -41.09 -22.83 23.30
C ARG A 73 -40.08 -23.64 24.13
N PRO A 74 -40.46 -24.13 25.32
CA PRO A 74 -39.58 -24.98 26.14
C PRO A 74 -39.08 -26.18 25.33
N PHE A 75 -37.75 -26.28 25.19
CA PHE A 75 -37.10 -27.35 24.47
C PHE A 75 -37.41 -28.70 25.14
N SER A 76 -38.11 -29.59 24.43
CA SER A 76 -38.20 -30.99 24.81
C SER A 76 -38.06 -31.85 23.57
N GLU A 77 -37.01 -32.67 23.53
CA GLU A 77 -36.77 -33.66 22.47
C GLU A 77 -37.99 -34.59 22.28
N HIS A 78 -38.80 -34.76 23.34
CA HIS A 78 -39.99 -35.59 23.36
C HIS A 78 -41.16 -35.08 22.51
N PHE A 79 -41.31 -33.78 22.27
CA PHE A 79 -42.50 -33.24 21.58
C PHE A 79 -42.35 -33.11 20.08
N TYR A 80 -41.15 -32.85 19.58
CA TYR A 80 -40.97 -32.43 18.19
C TYR A 80 -40.10 -33.35 17.34
N GLY A 81 -39.38 -34.33 17.91
CA GLY A 81 -38.54 -35.23 17.10
C GLY A 81 -37.64 -34.47 16.10
N LEU A 82 -37.05 -33.36 16.56
CA LEU A 82 -36.48 -32.22 15.80
C LEU A 82 -35.34 -32.52 14.81
N GLY A 83 -35.02 -33.78 14.54
CA GLY A 83 -33.89 -34.16 13.70
C GLY A 83 -33.97 -33.61 12.26
N GLU A 84 -35.18 -33.35 11.74
CA GLU A 84 -35.39 -33.04 10.31
C GLU A 84 -36.14 -31.73 10.02
N ASP A 85 -36.78 -31.11 11.03
CA ASP A 85 -37.64 -29.95 10.83
C ASP A 85 -36.93 -28.60 10.96
N VAL A 86 -35.67 -28.58 11.42
CA VAL A 86 -34.85 -27.37 11.64
C VAL A 86 -33.61 -27.40 10.75
N PHE A 87 -33.35 -26.29 10.07
CA PHE A 87 -32.23 -26.09 9.16
C PHE A 87 -31.68 -24.67 9.27
N ILE A 88 -30.56 -24.40 8.61
CA ILE A 88 -30.03 -23.05 8.46
C ILE A 88 -30.36 -22.56 7.06
N GLY A 89 -31.12 -21.48 6.97
CA GLY A 89 -31.28 -20.68 5.77
C GLY A 89 -30.05 -19.81 5.56
N VAL A 90 -29.47 -19.86 4.37
CA VAL A 90 -28.26 -19.12 4.03
C VAL A 90 -28.59 -18.06 3.00
N GLU A 91 -28.18 -16.82 3.26
CA GLU A 91 -28.23 -15.73 2.29
C GLU A 91 -26.83 -15.49 1.71
N ALA A 92 -26.74 -15.45 0.38
CA ALA A 92 -25.49 -15.25 -0.32
C ALA A 92 -25.61 -14.24 -1.46
N VAL A 93 -24.60 -13.39 -1.62
CA VAL A 93 -24.50 -12.42 -2.72
C VAL A 93 -23.74 -13.04 -3.89
N PRO A 94 -24.30 -13.04 -5.11
CA PRO A 94 -23.60 -13.57 -6.28
C PRO A 94 -22.36 -12.74 -6.63
N LEU A 95 -21.22 -13.42 -6.80
CA LEU A 95 -19.95 -12.82 -7.23
C LEU A 95 -19.81 -12.87 -8.76
N GLY A 96 -20.31 -13.93 -9.38
CA GLY A 96 -20.23 -14.18 -10.82
C GLY A 96 -20.34 -15.66 -11.13
N PHE A 97 -20.08 -16.02 -12.37
CA PHE A 97 -20.09 -17.41 -12.82
C PHE A 97 -19.03 -17.66 -13.87
N VAL A 98 -18.57 -18.90 -13.94
CA VAL A 98 -17.73 -19.43 -15.00
C VAL A 98 -18.62 -20.16 -15.98
N ASP A 99 -18.50 -19.82 -17.25
CA ASP A 99 -19.27 -20.43 -18.34
C ASP A 99 -18.65 -21.75 -18.82
N GLU A 100 -19.26 -22.36 -19.84
CA GLU A 100 -18.83 -23.62 -20.44
C GLU A 100 -17.41 -23.57 -21.04
N ASN A 101 -16.90 -22.36 -21.32
CA ASN A 101 -15.56 -22.12 -21.87
C ASN A 101 -14.53 -21.81 -20.78
N GLY A 102 -14.92 -21.85 -19.49
CA GLY A 102 -14.03 -21.53 -18.38
C GLY A 102 -13.76 -20.03 -18.24
N ILE A 103 -14.65 -19.16 -18.74
CA ILE A 103 -14.52 -17.70 -18.67
C ILE A 103 -15.41 -17.14 -17.56
N PHE A 104 -14.82 -16.37 -16.66
CA PHE A 104 -15.56 -15.70 -15.59
C PHE A 104 -16.37 -14.51 -16.13
N LYS A 105 -17.64 -14.45 -15.75
CA LYS A 105 -18.63 -13.45 -16.15
C LYS A 105 -19.37 -12.91 -14.93
N LYS A 106 -19.80 -11.65 -15.03
CA LYS A 106 -20.66 -11.01 -14.01
C LYS A 106 -21.98 -11.77 -13.88
N PRO A 107 -22.60 -11.83 -12.69
CA PRO A 107 -23.86 -12.53 -12.49
C PRO A 107 -24.98 -11.80 -13.25
N ARG A 108 -25.31 -12.28 -14.44
CA ARG A 108 -26.40 -11.78 -15.31
C ARG A 108 -27.53 -12.79 -15.50
N THR A 109 -27.39 -13.95 -14.87
CA THR A 109 -28.36 -15.04 -14.87
C THR A 109 -28.32 -15.72 -13.50
N VAL A 110 -29.30 -16.57 -13.23
CA VAL A 110 -29.39 -17.36 -11.99
C VAL A 110 -29.02 -18.82 -12.29
N PRO A 111 -28.47 -19.57 -11.32
CA PRO A 111 -28.37 -21.01 -11.44
C PRO A 111 -29.75 -21.64 -11.57
N THR A 112 -29.82 -22.82 -12.17
CA THR A 112 -31.02 -23.65 -12.19
C THR A 112 -31.43 -23.95 -10.75
N LYS A 113 -32.74 -24.03 -10.50
CA LYS A 113 -33.24 -24.38 -9.17
C LYS A 113 -32.66 -25.72 -8.73
N PHE A 114 -32.31 -25.83 -7.46
CA PHE A 114 -31.77 -27.04 -6.88
C PHE A 114 -30.40 -27.48 -7.43
N SER A 115 -29.67 -26.60 -8.12
CA SER A 115 -28.25 -26.81 -8.38
C SER A 115 -27.48 -27.06 -7.08
N GLU A 116 -26.50 -27.95 -7.17
CA GLU A 116 -25.67 -28.40 -6.05
C GLU A 116 -24.78 -27.26 -5.55
N VAL A 117 -24.73 -27.07 -4.24
CA VAL A 117 -23.89 -26.07 -3.57
C VAL A 117 -22.75 -26.78 -2.82
N THR A 118 -21.52 -26.34 -3.04
CA THR A 118 -20.32 -26.92 -2.42
C THR A 118 -19.37 -25.82 -1.94
N VAL A 119 -18.50 -26.16 -0.99
CA VAL A 119 -17.37 -25.30 -0.61
C VAL A 119 -16.24 -25.52 -1.64
N PRO A 120 -15.82 -24.49 -2.38
CA PRO A 120 -14.83 -24.62 -3.44
C PRO A 120 -13.42 -24.87 -2.91
N GLY A 121 -12.67 -25.70 -3.64
CA GLY A 121 -11.23 -25.87 -3.49
C GLY A 121 -10.43 -24.81 -4.23
N ALA A 122 -9.10 -24.87 -4.15
CA ALA A 122 -8.23 -23.94 -4.88
C ALA A 122 -8.33 -24.11 -6.41
N GLU A 123 -8.51 -25.35 -6.85
CA GLU A 123 -8.70 -25.75 -8.24
C GLU A 123 -9.92 -25.08 -8.90
N ASP A 124 -10.98 -24.84 -8.11
CA ASP A 124 -12.19 -24.17 -8.58
C ASP A 124 -11.96 -22.70 -8.92
N PHE A 125 -10.89 -22.10 -8.40
CA PHE A 125 -10.49 -20.73 -8.69
C PHE A 125 -9.44 -20.63 -9.79
N GLY A 126 -9.17 -21.71 -10.52
CA GLY A 126 -8.19 -21.73 -11.62
C GLY A 126 -8.43 -20.64 -12.68
N PHE A 127 -9.68 -20.20 -12.88
CA PHE A 127 -10.02 -19.09 -13.77
C PHE A 127 -9.37 -17.76 -13.37
N LEU A 128 -9.07 -17.55 -12.07
CA LEU A 128 -8.45 -16.33 -11.57
C LEU A 128 -7.05 -16.13 -12.14
N THR A 129 -6.33 -17.21 -12.45
CA THR A 129 -5.00 -17.14 -13.08
C THR A 129 -5.01 -16.40 -14.42
N LYS A 130 -6.14 -16.41 -15.14
CA LYS A 130 -6.30 -15.74 -16.44
C LYS A 130 -6.62 -14.25 -16.33
N VAL A 131 -7.08 -13.78 -15.17
CA VAL A 131 -7.62 -12.41 -14.98
C VAL A 131 -6.88 -11.61 -13.91
N MET A 132 -6.21 -12.27 -12.97
CA MET A 132 -5.42 -11.63 -11.92
C MET A 132 -4.20 -10.91 -12.49
N GLY A 133 -3.70 -9.95 -11.72
CA GLY A 133 -2.51 -9.20 -12.09
C GLY A 133 -1.21 -9.98 -11.88
N ASP A 134 -0.11 -9.23 -11.82
CA ASP A 134 1.24 -9.74 -11.71
C ASP A 134 1.90 -9.42 -10.36
N ILE A 135 1.43 -8.40 -9.64
CA ILE A 135 1.94 -8.02 -8.31
C ILE A 135 1.10 -8.68 -7.23
N GLU A 136 1.65 -9.68 -6.57
CA GLU A 136 0.99 -10.43 -5.49
C GLU A 136 0.94 -9.62 -4.20
N VAL A 137 -0.24 -9.58 -3.57
CA VAL A 137 -0.47 -8.85 -2.31
C VAL A 137 -0.99 -9.73 -1.18
N GLY A 138 -1.26 -11.00 -1.49
CA GLY A 138 -1.71 -12.00 -0.53
C GLY A 138 -2.38 -13.17 -1.21
N VAL A 139 -3.15 -13.93 -0.43
CA VAL A 139 -3.91 -15.11 -0.88
C VAL A 139 -5.39 -14.94 -0.55
N MET A 140 -6.25 -15.68 -1.25
CA MET A 140 -7.70 -15.59 -1.05
C MET A 140 -8.09 -16.11 0.34
N ARG A 141 -8.97 -15.36 1.00
CA ARG A 141 -9.64 -15.77 2.24
C ARG A 141 -11.12 -16.04 1.96
N THR A 142 -11.64 -17.13 2.51
CA THR A 142 -13.05 -17.52 2.47
C THR A 142 -13.51 -17.76 3.91
N GLY A 143 -14.47 -16.95 4.40
CA GLY A 143 -14.91 -16.99 5.79
C GLY A 143 -13.76 -16.97 6.80
N GLN A 144 -13.58 -18.07 7.53
CA GLN A 144 -12.48 -18.26 8.48
C GLN A 144 -11.24 -18.94 7.86
N GLY A 145 -11.36 -19.54 6.69
CA GLY A 145 -10.30 -20.27 5.99
C GLY A 145 -9.46 -19.41 5.06
N VAL A 146 -8.28 -19.95 4.69
CA VAL A 146 -7.33 -19.34 3.76
C VAL A 146 -7.00 -20.34 2.65
N LEU A 147 -7.24 -19.96 1.40
CA LEU A 147 -6.88 -20.74 0.22
C LEU A 147 -5.48 -20.34 -0.24
N LYS A 148 -4.46 -20.99 0.31
CA LYS A 148 -3.04 -20.65 0.08
C LYS A 148 -2.62 -20.74 -1.38
N ASP A 149 -3.24 -21.62 -2.15
CA ASP A 149 -2.92 -21.85 -3.56
C ASP A 149 -3.66 -20.90 -4.52
N VAL A 150 -4.38 -19.91 -3.98
CA VAL A 150 -5.10 -18.90 -4.77
C VAL A 150 -4.52 -17.51 -4.47
N PRO A 151 -3.44 -17.11 -5.17
CA PRO A 151 -2.82 -15.80 -4.97
C PRO A 151 -3.71 -14.67 -5.50
N VAL A 152 -3.75 -13.57 -4.77
CA VAL A 152 -4.42 -12.32 -5.13
C VAL A 152 -3.39 -11.35 -5.65
N LYS A 153 -3.55 -10.91 -6.91
CA LYS A 153 -2.56 -10.08 -7.61
C LYS A 153 -3.18 -8.83 -8.24
N ILE A 154 -2.48 -7.71 -8.14
CA ILE A 154 -2.81 -6.41 -8.73
C ILE A 154 -2.05 -6.25 -10.04
N HIS A 155 -2.72 -5.68 -11.05
CA HIS A 155 -2.11 -5.40 -12.36
C HIS A 155 -1.14 -4.23 -12.26
N SER A 156 0.15 -4.45 -12.51
CA SER A 156 1.20 -3.41 -12.50
C SER A 156 0.88 -2.25 -13.44
N LYS A 157 0.22 -2.52 -14.57
CA LYS A 157 -0.22 -1.51 -15.55
C LYS A 157 -1.21 -0.47 -15.00
N VAL A 158 -1.90 -0.74 -13.89
CA VAL A 158 -2.86 0.22 -13.29
C VAL A 158 -2.22 1.08 -12.20
N LEU A 159 -1.06 0.71 -11.68
CA LEU A 159 -0.37 1.42 -10.60
C LEU A 159 0.05 2.87 -10.94
N PRO A 160 0.32 3.24 -12.22
CA PRO A 160 0.51 4.64 -12.58
C PRO A 160 -0.69 5.56 -12.32
N GLN A 161 -1.89 5.01 -12.09
CA GLN A 161 -3.11 5.78 -11.80
C GLN A 161 -3.24 6.19 -10.31
N HIS A 162 -2.17 6.00 -9.54
CA HIS A 162 -2.14 6.13 -8.07
C HIS A 162 -2.94 5.02 -7.34
N MET A 163 -2.54 4.76 -6.10
CA MET A 163 -3.15 3.76 -5.24
C MET A 163 -3.21 4.31 -3.82
N GLY A 164 -4.38 4.23 -3.19
CA GLY A 164 -4.58 4.53 -1.78
C GLY A 164 -4.66 3.25 -0.97
N VAL A 165 -3.84 3.12 0.07
CA VAL A 165 -3.90 2.01 1.04
C VAL A 165 -4.39 2.55 2.36
N PHE A 166 -5.65 2.23 2.70
CA PHE A 166 -6.32 2.73 3.90
C PHE A 166 -6.55 1.58 4.88
N ALA A 167 -6.13 1.77 6.12
CA ALA A 167 -6.42 0.85 7.22
C ALA A 167 -6.39 1.62 8.54
N THR A 168 -7.19 1.19 9.52
CA THR A 168 -7.02 1.68 10.90
C THR A 168 -5.76 1.03 11.51
N THR A 169 -5.20 1.67 12.55
CA THR A 169 -4.00 1.18 13.22
C THR A 169 -4.18 -0.27 13.68
N GLY A 170 -3.19 -1.12 13.36
CA GLY A 170 -3.23 -2.55 13.69
C GLY A 170 -4.00 -3.44 12.70
N MET A 171 -4.64 -2.89 11.67
CA MET A 171 -5.38 -3.68 10.66
C MET A 171 -4.52 -4.16 9.48
N GLY A 172 -3.20 -4.04 9.57
CA GLY A 172 -2.27 -4.67 8.63
C GLY A 172 -1.79 -3.82 7.44
N LYS A 173 -1.86 -2.47 7.52
CA LYS A 173 -1.27 -1.58 6.49
C LYS A 173 0.20 -1.92 6.21
N SER A 174 1.04 -1.97 7.25
CA SER A 174 2.46 -2.31 7.11
C SER A 174 2.68 -3.73 6.57
N ASN A 175 1.79 -4.68 6.89
CA ASN A 175 1.87 -6.04 6.36
C ASN A 175 1.56 -6.06 4.86
N PHE A 176 0.49 -5.41 4.43
CA PHE A 176 0.16 -5.24 3.02
C PHE A 176 1.33 -4.60 2.26
N MET A 177 1.89 -3.51 2.80
CA MET A 177 3.00 -2.82 2.16
C MET A 177 4.26 -3.69 2.07
N LYS A 178 4.58 -4.50 3.08
CA LYS A 178 5.70 -5.45 3.03
C LYS A 178 5.49 -6.52 1.96
N THR A 179 4.30 -7.12 1.88
CA THR A 179 3.97 -8.11 0.84
C THR A 179 4.03 -7.49 -0.55
N PHE A 180 3.45 -6.30 -0.71
CA PHE A 180 3.49 -5.53 -1.96
C PHE A 180 4.94 -5.22 -2.37
N CYS A 181 5.78 -4.73 -1.45
CA CYS A 181 7.20 -4.48 -1.73
C CYS A 181 7.95 -5.77 -2.09
N ALA A 182 7.72 -6.87 -1.38
CA ALA A 182 8.35 -8.16 -1.69
C ALA A 182 7.97 -8.67 -3.08
N SER A 183 6.70 -8.51 -3.48
CA SER A 183 6.29 -8.83 -4.86
C SER A 183 6.90 -7.88 -5.88
N CYS A 184 7.00 -6.58 -5.59
CA CYS A 184 7.68 -5.63 -6.49
C CYS A 184 9.17 -5.94 -6.63
N MET A 185 9.84 -6.35 -5.55
CA MET A 185 11.23 -6.82 -5.56
C MET A 185 11.40 -8.02 -6.51
N GLN A 186 10.48 -8.98 -6.49
CA GLN A 186 10.54 -10.15 -7.35
C GLN A 186 10.19 -9.85 -8.81
N MET A 187 9.17 -9.01 -9.04
CA MET A 187 8.60 -8.80 -10.38
C MET A 187 9.30 -7.69 -11.18
N GLN A 188 9.96 -6.74 -10.50
CA GLN A 188 10.77 -5.65 -11.06
C GLN A 188 10.12 -4.95 -12.28
N LYS A 189 8.82 -4.62 -12.16
CA LYS A 189 8.04 -3.99 -13.24
C LYS A 189 8.19 -2.47 -13.30
N PHE A 190 8.57 -1.85 -12.20
CA PHE A 190 8.72 -0.40 -12.03
C PHE A 190 9.60 -0.13 -10.80
N GLY A 191 10.20 1.06 -10.72
CA GLY A 191 10.92 1.49 -9.52
C GLY A 191 9.94 1.85 -8.41
N LEU A 192 10.19 1.41 -7.18
CA LEU A 192 9.35 1.74 -6.03
C LEU A 192 10.19 2.43 -4.96
N LEU A 193 9.89 3.69 -4.64
CA LEU A 193 10.52 4.43 -3.55
C LEU A 193 9.66 4.34 -2.29
N VAL A 194 10.24 3.85 -1.19
CA VAL A 194 9.60 3.79 0.13
C VAL A 194 10.50 4.48 1.15
N VAL A 195 9.94 5.36 1.98
CA VAL A 195 10.65 5.96 3.13
C VAL A 195 10.11 5.33 4.40
N ASP A 196 10.99 4.83 5.26
CA ASP A 196 10.64 4.11 6.48
C ASP A 196 11.25 4.81 7.71
N PRO A 197 10.52 5.75 8.34
CA PRO A 197 10.93 6.36 9.61
C PRO A 197 10.75 5.45 10.82
N HIS A 198 9.93 4.40 10.71
CA HIS A 198 9.62 3.48 11.80
C HIS A 198 10.62 2.32 11.91
N GLY A 199 11.35 2.01 10.83
CA GLY A 199 12.34 0.95 10.76
C GLY A 199 11.74 -0.46 10.71
N GLU A 200 10.46 -0.57 10.33
CA GLU A 200 9.74 -1.85 10.27
C GLU A 200 10.04 -2.65 9.00
N TYR A 201 10.46 -1.99 7.91
CA TYR A 201 10.62 -2.60 6.60
C TYR A 201 11.98 -3.28 6.44
N VAL A 202 13.05 -2.76 7.06
CA VAL A 202 14.38 -3.41 7.00
C VAL A 202 14.38 -4.69 7.83
N ARG A 203 14.24 -4.59 9.15
CA ARG A 203 14.41 -5.73 10.08
C ARG A 203 13.14 -6.53 10.31
N GLY A 204 11.97 -5.95 10.04
CA GLY A 204 10.71 -6.41 10.59
C GLY A 204 10.42 -5.79 11.96
N GLY A 205 9.21 -5.96 12.44
CA GLY A 205 8.72 -5.39 13.70
C GLY A 205 8.11 -6.47 14.59
N GLN A 206 6.99 -6.13 15.22
CA GLN A 206 6.17 -7.05 16.00
C GLN A 206 4.76 -7.09 15.43
N SER A 207 4.13 -8.26 15.46
CA SER A 207 2.72 -8.42 15.12
C SER A 207 1.84 -7.92 16.27
N SER A 208 0.53 -7.81 16.02
CA SER A 208 -0.47 -7.55 17.07
C SER A 208 -0.53 -8.64 18.14
N THR A 209 -0.04 -9.85 17.82
CA THR A 209 0.07 -10.97 18.76
C THR A 209 1.39 -11.00 19.52
N GLY A 210 2.29 -10.03 19.30
CA GLY A 210 3.61 -9.95 19.92
C GLY A 210 4.68 -10.82 19.25
N GLU A 211 4.34 -11.53 18.19
CA GLU A 211 5.29 -12.34 17.41
C GLU A 211 6.21 -11.45 16.57
N ARG A 212 7.46 -11.88 16.43
CA ARG A 212 8.42 -11.15 15.61
C ARG A 212 8.08 -11.32 14.14
N THR A 213 7.95 -10.19 13.43
CA THR A 213 7.78 -10.20 11.97
C THR A 213 9.12 -10.02 11.28
N LEU A 214 9.21 -10.50 10.04
CA LEU A 214 10.39 -10.32 9.20
C LEU A 214 10.25 -9.02 8.36
N GLY A 215 11.39 -8.41 8.06
CA GLY A 215 11.50 -7.31 7.10
C GLY A 215 11.95 -7.78 5.72
N LEU A 216 11.97 -6.86 4.76
CA LEU A 216 12.26 -7.08 3.34
C LEU A 216 13.65 -7.70 3.09
N VAL A 217 14.64 -7.41 3.93
CA VAL A 217 15.99 -7.98 3.80
C VAL A 217 16.02 -9.50 4.04
N HIS A 218 14.95 -10.08 4.61
CA HIS A 218 14.85 -11.53 4.83
C HIS A 218 14.12 -12.26 3.70
N TYR A 219 13.59 -11.53 2.71
CA TYR A 219 12.90 -12.13 1.56
C TYR A 219 13.92 -12.49 0.48
N SER A 220 14.13 -13.80 0.25
CA SER A 220 15.19 -14.31 -0.62
C SER A 220 14.84 -14.33 -2.11
N ALA A 221 13.57 -14.55 -2.47
CA ALA A 221 13.15 -14.80 -3.86
C ALA A 221 13.21 -13.57 -4.80
N GLY A 222 13.49 -12.38 -4.28
CA GLY A 222 13.69 -11.15 -5.04
C GLY A 222 14.74 -10.22 -4.43
N MET A 223 15.76 -10.79 -3.78
CA MET A 223 16.74 -10.02 -3.01
C MET A 223 17.51 -8.99 -3.87
N ASP A 224 17.73 -9.29 -5.14
CA ASP A 224 18.35 -8.41 -6.13
C ASP A 224 17.48 -7.21 -6.54
N GLY A 225 16.17 -7.30 -6.30
CA GLY A 225 15.20 -6.23 -6.48
C GLY A 225 15.08 -5.26 -5.32
N LEU A 226 15.90 -5.37 -4.27
CA LEU A 226 15.92 -4.44 -3.13
C LEU A 226 17.21 -3.64 -3.07
N SER A 227 17.11 -2.36 -2.77
CA SER A 227 18.25 -1.50 -2.48
C SER A 227 17.92 -0.60 -1.29
N VAL A 228 18.61 -0.79 -0.18
CA VAL A 228 18.34 -0.06 1.06
C VAL A 228 19.42 1.00 1.29
N PHE A 229 19.00 2.23 1.58
CA PHE A 229 19.85 3.33 2.05
C PHE A 229 19.45 3.66 3.47
N THR A 230 20.35 3.50 4.43
CA THR A 230 20.04 3.61 5.87
C THR A 230 20.96 4.58 6.59
N ILE A 231 20.42 5.20 7.66
CA ILE A 231 21.20 5.96 8.66
C ILE A 231 21.61 5.09 9.86
N SER A 232 21.15 3.83 9.91
CA SER A 232 21.47 2.87 10.97
C SER A 232 22.77 2.14 10.65
N GLU A 233 23.87 2.58 11.27
CA GLU A 233 25.18 1.91 11.13
C GLU A 233 25.15 0.42 11.51
N SER A 234 24.28 0.05 12.46
CA SER A 234 24.13 -1.35 12.86
C SER A 234 23.44 -2.21 11.81
N ASP A 235 22.39 -1.70 11.15
CA ASP A 235 21.76 -2.37 10.01
C ASP A 235 22.68 -2.47 8.83
N ARG A 236 23.33 -1.34 8.53
CA ARG A 236 24.28 -1.22 7.43
C ARG A 236 25.34 -2.30 7.47
N LYS A 237 25.98 -2.48 8.62
CA LYS A 237 27.02 -3.51 8.79
C LYS A 237 26.45 -4.92 8.80
N LYS A 238 25.30 -5.14 9.46
CA LYS A 238 24.72 -6.47 9.61
C LYS A 238 24.22 -7.04 8.28
N TYR A 239 23.61 -6.20 7.45
CA TYR A 239 22.96 -6.61 6.19
C TYR A 239 23.71 -6.11 4.95
N ASN A 240 24.88 -5.50 5.11
CA ASN A 240 25.69 -4.91 4.04
C ASN A 240 24.90 -3.91 3.17
N LEU A 241 24.21 -2.96 3.81
CA LEU A 241 23.35 -1.97 3.16
C LEU A 241 24.13 -0.71 2.75
N ASN A 242 23.50 0.16 1.96
CA ASN A 242 24.08 1.45 1.57
C ASN A 242 23.88 2.49 2.67
N SER A 243 24.82 3.43 2.79
CA SER A 243 24.63 4.61 3.65
C SER A 243 23.72 5.62 2.97
N LEU A 244 22.75 6.17 3.71
CA LEU A 244 21.97 7.32 3.24
C LEU A 244 22.75 8.61 3.46
N TRP A 245 23.09 9.29 2.37
CA TRP A 245 23.70 10.62 2.40
C TRP A 245 23.01 11.53 1.39
N LEU A 246 22.53 12.67 1.85
CA LEU A 246 22.05 13.79 1.03
C LEU A 246 23.03 14.94 1.22
N ASP A 247 23.36 15.62 0.13
CA ASP A 247 24.25 16.77 0.21
C ASP A 247 23.52 18.11 0.09
N TYR A 248 24.23 19.18 0.42
CA TYR A 248 23.66 20.52 0.40
C TYR A 248 23.19 20.93 -1.00
N ASP A 249 23.78 20.42 -2.08
CA ASP A 249 23.34 20.77 -3.43
C ASP A 249 22.09 20.01 -3.88
N ASP A 250 21.78 18.87 -3.24
CA ASP A 250 20.47 18.25 -3.41
C ASP A 250 19.34 19.10 -2.86
N PHE A 251 19.58 20.06 -1.96
CA PHE A 251 18.55 20.91 -1.35
C PHE A 251 18.23 22.14 -2.21
N ARG A 252 16.95 22.53 -2.23
CA ARG A 252 16.48 23.81 -2.80
C ARG A 252 15.65 24.56 -1.77
N MET A 253 15.69 25.88 -1.82
CA MET A 253 14.99 26.72 -0.84
C MET A 253 13.48 26.47 -0.87
N THR A 254 12.91 26.16 -2.04
CA THR A 254 11.49 25.78 -2.19
C THR A 254 11.10 24.53 -1.40
N ASP A 255 12.06 23.65 -1.07
CA ASP A 255 11.77 22.46 -0.24
C ASP A 255 11.28 22.89 1.16
N LEU A 256 11.62 24.10 1.64
CA LEU A 256 11.13 24.63 2.91
C LEU A 256 9.61 24.81 2.92
N ALA A 257 8.97 24.98 1.75
CA ALA A 257 7.53 25.17 1.65
C ALA A 257 6.73 23.91 2.00
N LEU A 258 7.35 22.73 1.88
CA LEU A 258 6.76 21.45 2.28
C LEU A 258 6.97 21.17 3.78
N LEU A 259 7.92 21.86 4.42
CA LEU A 259 8.32 21.59 5.81
C LEU A 259 7.73 22.57 6.81
N TYR A 260 7.34 23.76 6.35
CA TYR A 260 6.88 24.83 7.19
C TYR A 260 5.78 25.65 6.52
N ASP A 261 4.85 26.13 7.34
CA ASP A 261 3.96 27.21 6.91
C ASP A 261 4.77 28.49 6.68
N LEU A 262 4.68 28.99 5.45
CA LEU A 262 5.36 30.19 4.99
C LEU A 262 4.35 31.31 4.75
N SER A 263 4.65 32.49 5.29
CA SER A 263 3.95 33.73 4.87
C SER A 263 4.31 34.09 3.43
N GLN A 264 3.50 34.94 2.77
CA GLN A 264 3.79 35.37 1.40
C GLN A 264 5.19 35.98 1.27
N ALA A 265 5.58 36.86 2.19
CA ALA A 265 6.91 37.45 2.22
C ALA A 265 8.05 36.40 2.35
N GLN A 266 7.79 35.28 3.03
CA GLN A 266 8.75 34.18 3.13
C GLN A 266 8.78 33.31 1.86
N ARG A 267 7.67 33.21 1.12
CA ARG A 267 7.61 32.53 -0.18
C ARG A 267 8.38 33.33 -1.23
N ASP A 268 8.10 34.63 -1.37
CA ASP A 268 8.81 35.51 -2.30
C ASP A 268 10.32 35.53 -2.02
N PHE A 269 10.69 35.50 -0.73
CA PHE A 269 12.07 35.36 -0.28
C PHE A 269 12.72 34.06 -0.78
N ILE A 270 12.07 32.93 -0.56
CA ILE A 270 12.58 31.61 -0.93
C ILE A 270 12.72 31.49 -2.45
N GLU A 271 11.72 31.96 -3.21
CA GLU A 271 11.73 31.96 -4.67
C GLU A 271 12.87 32.82 -5.24
N SER A 272 13.19 33.95 -4.59
CA SER A 272 14.31 34.82 -5.01
C SER A 272 15.69 34.16 -4.91
N LEU A 273 15.79 33.03 -4.21
CA LEU A 273 17.03 32.29 -4.00
C LEU A 273 17.15 31.03 -4.86
N GLU A 274 16.18 30.74 -5.73
CA GLU A 274 16.13 29.46 -6.47
C GLU A 274 17.31 29.27 -7.44
N GLU A 275 17.92 30.36 -7.90
CA GLU A 275 19.11 30.33 -8.77
C GLU A 275 20.39 29.88 -8.04
N PHE A 276 20.44 29.99 -6.71
CA PHE A 276 21.65 29.66 -5.95
C PHE A 276 21.64 28.19 -5.52
N ALA A 277 22.80 27.56 -5.65
CA ALA A 277 22.98 26.18 -5.25
C ALA A 277 22.94 26.05 -3.72
N GLY A 278 22.39 24.93 -3.22
CA GLY A 278 22.29 24.72 -1.79
C GLY A 278 23.66 24.61 -1.09
N ARG A 279 24.71 24.19 -1.82
CA ARG A 279 26.12 24.23 -1.37
C ARG A 279 26.64 25.63 -1.04
N ASP A 280 26.00 26.68 -1.55
CA ASP A 280 26.36 28.09 -1.29
C ASP A 280 25.39 28.70 -0.26
N ILE A 281 24.08 28.47 -0.45
CA ILE A 281 23.02 28.97 0.44
C ILE A 281 23.18 28.46 1.87
N ILE A 282 23.41 27.16 2.05
CA ILE A 282 23.40 26.57 3.39
C ILE A 282 24.60 27.11 4.20
N PRO A 283 25.86 27.04 3.73
CA PRO A 283 26.98 27.64 4.44
C PRO A 283 26.80 29.14 4.70
N PHE A 284 26.21 29.89 3.76
CA PHE A 284 25.86 31.30 3.98
C PHE A 284 24.96 31.45 5.21
N PHE A 285 23.82 30.76 5.28
CA PHE A 285 22.91 30.89 6.43
C PHE A 285 23.47 30.31 7.74
N LEU A 286 24.39 29.35 7.68
CA LEU A 286 25.05 28.83 8.89
C LEU A 286 26.04 29.82 9.51
N THR A 287 26.66 30.68 8.69
CA THR A 287 27.78 31.55 9.11
C THR A 287 27.43 33.04 9.15
N ALA A 288 26.50 33.51 8.31
CA ALA A 288 26.19 34.93 8.17
C ALA A 288 25.50 35.51 9.42
N ASN A 289 25.84 36.76 9.74
CA ASN A 289 25.04 37.59 10.64
C ASN A 289 23.95 38.31 9.82
N VAL A 290 22.78 37.68 9.73
CA VAL A 290 21.69 38.17 8.87
C VAL A 290 20.99 39.42 9.40
N GLU A 291 21.17 39.77 10.68
CA GLU A 291 20.58 40.97 11.28
C GLU A 291 21.25 42.24 10.76
N LEU A 292 22.58 42.21 10.61
CA LEU A 292 23.38 43.32 10.11
C LEU A 292 23.49 43.34 8.57
N LEU A 293 23.06 42.26 7.90
CA LEU A 293 23.23 42.08 6.47
C LEU A 293 22.62 43.21 5.63
N PRO A 294 21.35 43.66 5.86
CA PRO A 294 20.77 44.73 5.05
C PRO A 294 21.51 46.06 5.16
N ASP A 295 22.11 46.35 6.32
CA ASP A 295 22.90 47.57 6.52
C ASP A 295 24.29 47.45 5.88
N GLN A 296 24.93 46.28 6.00
CA GLN A 296 26.21 46.00 5.36
C GLN A 296 26.14 46.06 3.83
N VAL A 297 25.07 45.52 3.25
CA VAL A 297 24.86 45.55 1.79
C VAL A 297 24.59 46.97 1.32
N ARG A 298 23.71 47.73 2.00
CA ARG A 298 23.43 49.14 1.66
C ARG A 298 24.67 50.04 1.77
N ALA A 299 25.54 49.76 2.73
CA ALA A 299 26.79 50.50 2.92
C ALA A 299 27.94 50.01 2.02
N GLY A 300 27.77 48.92 1.26
CA GLY A 300 28.84 48.31 0.47
C GLY A 300 29.98 47.73 1.30
N THR A 301 29.72 47.37 2.56
CA THR A 301 30.73 46.89 3.54
C THR A 301 30.70 45.38 3.77
N TYR A 302 29.84 44.64 3.06
CA TYR A 302 29.82 43.18 3.13
C TYR A 302 31.11 42.58 2.53
N THR A 303 31.87 41.85 3.34
CA THR A 303 33.13 41.20 2.96
C THR A 303 33.09 39.67 3.08
N GLY A 304 31.90 39.10 3.21
CA GLY A 304 31.73 37.65 3.36
C GLY A 304 31.90 36.87 2.06
N PRO A 305 31.97 35.53 2.13
CA PRO A 305 32.33 34.66 1.00
C PRO A 305 31.24 34.53 -0.07
N PHE A 306 30.01 34.99 0.17
CA PHE A 306 28.88 34.85 -0.76
C PHE A 306 28.26 36.21 -1.11
N PRO A 307 28.97 37.07 -1.86
CA PRO A 307 28.53 38.44 -2.14
C PRO A 307 27.23 38.50 -2.97
N ALA A 308 27.05 37.60 -3.95
CA ALA A 308 25.82 37.57 -4.76
C ALA A 308 24.58 37.20 -3.95
N ILE A 309 24.71 36.25 -3.00
CA ILE A 309 23.63 35.90 -2.08
C ILE A 309 23.35 37.08 -1.14
N ALA A 310 24.40 37.70 -0.59
CA ALA A 310 24.25 38.86 0.28
C ALA A 310 23.53 40.03 -0.41
N GLU A 311 23.93 40.34 -1.65
CA GLU A 311 23.31 41.40 -2.47
C GLU A 311 21.81 41.12 -2.70
N ARG A 312 21.46 39.90 -3.11
CA ARG A 312 20.06 39.47 -3.29
C ARG A 312 19.26 39.62 -1.99
N LEU A 313 19.87 39.36 -0.85
CA LEU A 313 19.22 39.36 0.45
C LEU A 313 19.17 40.72 1.15
N GLY A 314 19.99 41.68 0.72
CA GLY A 314 20.12 43.00 1.37
C GLY A 314 18.84 43.85 1.34
N SER A 315 17.91 43.57 0.42
CA SER A 315 16.62 44.25 0.33
C SER A 315 15.53 43.67 1.25
N PHE A 316 15.77 42.53 1.88
CA PHE A 316 14.76 41.86 2.71
C PHE A 316 14.81 42.32 4.17
N HIS A 317 13.65 42.27 4.83
CA HIS A 317 13.53 42.64 6.25
C HIS A 317 14.32 41.66 7.15
N PRO A 318 15.11 42.15 8.14
CA PRO A 318 15.89 41.32 9.05
C PRO A 318 15.10 40.19 9.72
N GLY A 319 13.85 40.47 10.11
CA GLY A 319 12.98 39.46 10.72
C GLY A 319 12.70 38.26 9.80
N THR A 320 12.53 38.47 8.49
CA THR A 320 12.34 37.39 7.51
C THR A 320 13.61 36.57 7.38
N LEU A 321 14.76 37.25 7.26
CA LEU A 321 16.08 36.61 7.20
C LEU A 321 16.35 35.73 8.43
N SER A 322 16.11 36.24 9.64
CA SER A 322 16.32 35.50 10.89
C SER A 322 15.41 34.28 11.01
N VAL A 323 14.15 34.37 10.55
CA VAL A 323 13.24 33.21 10.54
C VAL A 323 13.73 32.12 9.59
N ILE A 324 14.13 32.47 8.37
CA ILE A 324 14.64 31.50 7.40
C ILE A 324 15.97 30.92 7.85
N GLN A 325 16.89 31.74 8.36
CA GLN A 325 18.16 31.28 8.92
C GLN A 325 17.93 30.24 10.02
N ARG A 326 17.00 30.51 10.95
CA ARG A 326 16.64 29.57 12.02
C ARG A 326 16.08 28.26 11.45
N ARG A 327 15.23 28.31 10.43
CA ARG A 327 14.65 27.11 9.77
C ARG A 327 15.74 26.27 9.10
N ILE A 328 16.68 26.89 8.37
CA ILE A 328 17.81 26.18 7.76
C ILE A 328 18.70 25.53 8.84
N ARG A 329 19.06 26.25 9.90
CA ARG A 329 19.83 25.70 11.03
C ARG A 329 19.13 24.50 11.66
N ASN A 330 17.81 24.57 11.83
CA ASN A 330 17.00 23.47 12.38
C ASN A 330 17.00 22.24 11.45
N ILE A 331 16.90 22.43 10.13
CA ILE A 331 16.97 21.32 9.16
C ILE A 331 18.36 20.68 9.17
N VAL A 332 19.43 21.49 9.11
CA VAL A 332 20.80 20.98 9.11
C VAL A 332 21.08 20.21 10.41
N SER A 333 20.77 20.79 11.56
CA SER A 333 21.02 20.15 12.85
C SER A 333 20.15 18.91 13.07
N GLY A 334 18.87 18.97 12.70
CA GLY A 334 17.92 17.87 12.85
C GLY A 334 18.24 16.67 11.96
N ASN A 335 18.83 16.89 10.79
CA ASN A 335 19.10 15.87 9.78
C ASN A 335 20.58 15.52 9.63
N ARG A 336 21.46 15.98 10.53
CA ARG A 336 22.93 15.77 10.48
C ARG A 336 23.41 14.33 10.32
N LYS A 337 22.54 13.34 10.61
CA LYS A 337 22.84 11.91 10.44
C LYS A 337 22.96 11.49 8.98
N PHE A 338 22.33 12.24 8.07
CA PHE A 338 22.33 11.95 6.64
C PHE A 338 22.52 13.19 5.76
N PHE A 339 22.32 14.40 6.28
CA PHE A 339 22.44 15.64 5.51
C PHE A 339 23.76 16.36 5.80
N ARG A 340 24.60 16.55 4.76
CA ARG A 340 25.98 17.03 4.89
C ARG A 340 26.43 17.87 3.69
N GLU A 341 27.65 18.40 3.71
CA GLU A 341 28.16 19.29 2.64
C GLU A 341 28.30 18.63 1.26
N ALA A 342 28.74 17.37 1.20
CA ALA A 342 29.02 16.68 -0.06
C ALA A 342 28.83 15.15 0.04
N GLY A 343 28.71 14.51 -1.12
CA GLY A 343 28.70 13.04 -1.25
C GLY A 343 27.29 12.46 -1.16
N SER A 344 26.36 13.03 -1.93
CA SER A 344 25.01 12.53 -2.13
C SER A 344 24.96 11.13 -2.74
N CYS A 345 24.00 10.32 -2.29
CA CYS A 345 23.62 9.05 -2.90
C CYS A 345 22.36 9.14 -3.78
N VAL A 346 21.81 10.33 -4.03
CA VAL A 346 20.56 10.52 -4.80
C VAL A 346 20.70 10.00 -6.23
N GLY A 347 21.86 10.18 -6.86
CA GLY A 347 22.12 9.62 -8.19
C GLY A 347 22.04 8.09 -8.22
N GLU A 348 22.53 7.42 -7.18
CA GLU A 348 22.44 5.97 -7.03
C GLU A 348 21.00 5.51 -6.77
N ILE A 349 20.26 6.24 -5.92
CA ILE A 349 18.83 6.00 -5.67
C ILE A 349 18.04 6.05 -6.99
N ILE A 350 18.23 7.10 -7.79
CA ILE A 350 17.55 7.25 -9.09
C ILE A 350 17.92 6.10 -10.03
N ARG A 351 19.20 5.72 -10.09
CA ARG A 351 19.64 4.58 -10.89
C ARG A 351 18.93 3.29 -10.49
N PHE A 352 18.90 2.95 -9.21
CA PHE A 352 18.22 1.74 -8.74
C PHE A 352 16.71 1.77 -9.00
N LEU A 353 16.06 2.93 -8.89
CA LEU A 353 14.66 3.10 -9.27
C LEU A 353 14.45 2.88 -10.78
N HIS A 354 15.35 3.37 -11.64
CA HIS A 354 15.28 3.17 -13.10
C HIS A 354 15.64 1.74 -13.52
N ASP A 355 16.31 0.98 -12.66
CA ASP A 355 16.51 -0.47 -12.77
C ASP A 355 15.31 -1.28 -12.22
N ASN A 356 14.17 -0.63 -11.99
CA ASN A 356 12.93 -1.22 -11.47
C ASN A 356 13.07 -1.91 -10.10
N ARG A 357 13.98 -1.43 -9.25
CA ARG A 357 14.14 -1.95 -7.89
C ARG A 357 13.22 -1.23 -6.90
N VAL A 358 12.94 -1.91 -5.81
CA VAL A 358 12.44 -1.30 -4.59
C VAL A 358 13.61 -0.61 -3.88
N VAL A 359 13.55 0.72 -3.81
CA VAL A 359 14.49 1.52 -3.03
C VAL A 359 13.85 1.90 -1.71
N LEU A 360 14.43 1.39 -0.63
CA LEU A 360 14.00 1.67 0.74
C LEU A 360 14.94 2.68 1.41
N ILE A 361 14.39 3.82 1.81
CA ILE A 361 15.09 4.86 2.56
C ILE A 361 14.77 4.67 4.05
N ASP A 362 15.68 4.03 4.77
CA ASP A 362 15.53 3.67 6.18
C ASP A 362 16.10 4.78 7.08
N ILE A 363 15.20 5.52 7.73
CA ILE A 363 15.52 6.65 8.62
C ILE A 363 14.95 6.44 10.04
N PRO A 364 15.31 5.34 10.72
CA PRO A 364 14.63 4.90 11.92
C PRO A 364 14.73 5.93 13.05
N ARG A 365 13.59 6.18 13.70
CA ARG A 365 13.41 7.15 14.80
C ARG A 365 13.64 8.60 14.38
N MET A 366 13.55 8.91 13.09
CA MET A 366 13.45 10.29 12.63
C MET A 366 11.99 10.74 12.69
N GLY A 367 11.79 12.05 12.89
CA GLY A 367 10.45 12.62 12.93
C GLY A 367 9.88 12.86 11.54
N GLU A 368 8.58 13.13 11.47
CA GLU A 368 7.82 13.36 10.24
C GLU A 368 8.44 14.45 9.34
N ARG A 369 8.96 15.54 9.93
CA ARG A 369 9.64 16.58 9.16
C ARG A 369 10.89 16.08 8.42
N SER A 370 11.62 15.13 9.00
CA SER A 370 12.79 14.54 8.36
C SER A 370 12.40 13.61 7.22
N GLU A 371 11.29 12.88 7.37
CA GLU A 371 10.70 12.07 6.29
C GLU A 371 10.29 12.95 5.11
N LEU A 372 9.49 13.99 5.36
CA LEU A 372 9.08 14.95 4.32
C LEU A 372 10.27 15.63 3.65
N PHE A 373 11.32 15.93 4.42
CA PHE A 373 12.54 16.55 3.90
C PHE A 373 13.25 15.64 2.91
N VAL A 374 13.48 14.38 3.29
CA VAL A 374 14.10 13.37 2.42
C VAL A 374 13.25 13.11 1.19
N LEU A 375 11.94 12.92 1.38
CA LEU A 375 10.99 12.64 0.30
C LEU A 375 10.93 13.79 -0.70
N SER A 376 10.87 15.04 -0.22
CA SER A 376 10.89 16.25 -1.05
C SER A 376 12.11 16.31 -1.96
N MET A 377 13.31 16.18 -1.38
CA MET A 377 14.57 16.27 -2.12
C MET A 377 14.69 15.14 -3.16
N ILE A 378 14.44 13.89 -2.76
CA ILE A 378 14.56 12.74 -3.68
C ILE A 378 13.51 12.84 -4.80
N THR A 379 12.25 13.17 -4.46
CA THR A 379 11.17 13.29 -5.45
C THR A 379 11.46 14.39 -6.46
N ARG A 380 11.90 15.57 -6.01
CA ARG A 380 12.29 16.66 -6.91
C ARG A 380 13.41 16.24 -7.85
N ARG A 381 14.42 15.51 -7.36
CA ARG A 381 15.55 15.02 -8.17
C ARG A 381 15.11 13.95 -9.18
N ILE A 382 14.18 13.07 -8.81
CA ILE A 382 13.55 12.11 -9.75
C ILE A 382 12.82 12.88 -10.87
N MET A 383 12.01 13.88 -10.52
CA MET A 383 11.26 14.68 -11.50
C MET A 383 12.19 15.45 -12.44
N GLN A 384 13.27 16.04 -11.91
CA GLN A 384 14.29 16.72 -12.73
C GLN A 384 14.97 15.75 -13.70
N ALA A 385 15.33 14.55 -13.25
CA ALA A 385 15.92 13.53 -14.11
C ALA A 385 14.98 13.08 -15.23
N HIS A 386 13.68 12.92 -14.92
CA HIS A 386 12.66 12.55 -15.91
C HIS A 386 12.41 13.67 -16.93
N ARG A 387 12.37 14.95 -16.50
CA ARG A 387 12.23 16.10 -17.42
C ARG A 387 13.41 16.20 -18.37
N LYS A 388 14.63 16.12 -17.84
CA LYS A 388 15.86 16.16 -18.63
C LYS A 388 15.90 15.03 -19.68
N SER A 389 15.51 13.82 -19.29
CA SER A 389 15.42 12.70 -20.23
C SER A 389 14.37 12.94 -21.32
N ALA A 390 13.19 13.48 -20.98
CA ALA A 390 12.16 13.81 -21.96
C ALA A 390 12.60 14.91 -22.94
N GLU A 391 13.37 15.90 -22.48
CA GLU A 391 13.92 16.98 -23.30
C GLU A 391 15.06 16.48 -24.22
N GLU A 392 15.90 15.56 -23.75
CA GLU A 392 17.05 15.03 -24.49
C GLU A 392 16.68 14.01 -25.58
N PHE A 393 15.67 13.16 -25.33
CA PHE A 393 15.33 12.05 -26.23
C PHE A 393 14.14 12.32 -27.15
N GLY A 394 13.44 13.44 -26.99
CA GLY A 394 12.25 13.78 -27.79
C GLY A 394 11.07 12.84 -27.50
N VAL A 395 9.85 13.34 -27.65
CA VAL A 395 8.62 12.56 -27.40
C VAL A 395 8.38 11.49 -28.49
N GLU A 396 9.20 11.46 -29.55
CA GLU A 396 8.94 10.71 -30.79
C GLU A 396 9.69 9.37 -30.94
N ASP A 397 10.67 9.03 -30.09
CA ASP A 397 11.28 7.70 -30.12
C ASP A 397 10.43 6.70 -29.30
N GLU A 398 9.42 6.12 -29.97
CA GLU A 398 8.43 5.16 -29.47
C GLU A 398 9.01 3.90 -28.77
N THR A 399 10.33 3.73 -28.72
CA THR A 399 11.00 2.54 -28.17
C THR A 399 11.59 2.70 -26.77
N THR A 400 11.71 3.91 -26.23
CA THR A 400 12.23 4.08 -24.86
C THR A 400 11.07 4.12 -23.89
N GLU A 401 10.64 2.94 -23.41
CA GLU A 401 9.57 2.85 -22.40
C GLU A 401 9.92 3.77 -21.22
N GLN A 402 9.11 4.83 -21.04
CA GLN A 402 9.34 5.82 -20.01
C GLN A 402 9.46 5.13 -18.64
N LYS A 403 10.59 5.34 -17.95
CA LYS A 403 10.89 4.69 -16.67
C LYS A 403 9.83 5.05 -15.63
N LYS A 404 9.00 4.07 -15.26
CA LYS A 404 7.91 4.24 -14.28
C LYS A 404 8.47 4.14 -12.87
N VAL A 405 8.23 5.18 -12.06
CA VAL A 405 8.60 5.22 -10.65
C VAL A 405 7.35 5.48 -9.82
N LEU A 406 7.05 4.57 -8.88
CA LEU A 406 6.02 4.73 -7.88
C LEU A 406 6.67 5.25 -6.59
N ILE A 407 6.10 6.30 -6.01
CA ILE A 407 6.57 6.89 -4.77
C ILE A 407 5.52 6.61 -3.70
N THR A 408 5.92 5.94 -2.62
CA THR A 408 5.06 5.71 -1.46
C THR A 408 5.15 6.90 -0.52
N ILE A 409 3.98 7.46 -0.19
CA ILE A 409 3.82 8.49 0.83
C ILE A 409 3.05 7.85 1.98
N GLU A 410 3.73 7.56 3.08
CA GLU A 410 3.06 7.11 4.28
C GLU A 410 2.29 8.28 4.92
N GLU A 411 1.10 7.99 5.45
CA GLU A 411 0.27 8.98 6.16
C GLU A 411 -0.11 10.23 5.31
N ALA A 412 -0.37 10.02 4.02
CA ALA A 412 -0.66 11.06 3.03
C ALA A 412 -1.74 12.10 3.43
N GLN A 413 -2.63 11.81 4.38
CA GLN A 413 -3.55 12.80 4.97
C GLN A 413 -2.85 14.00 5.65
N ARG A 414 -1.54 13.90 5.88
CA ARG A 414 -0.70 14.93 6.49
C ARG A 414 0.03 15.81 5.47
N VAL A 415 -0.04 15.45 4.17
CA VAL A 415 0.59 16.15 3.04
C VAL A 415 -0.49 16.80 2.20
#